data_AF-A0A3R7SPX8-F1
#
_entry.id   AF-A0A3R7SPX8-F1
#
_cell.length_a   1.000
_cell.length_b   1.000
_cell.length_c   1.000
_cell.angle_alpha   90.00
_cell.angle_beta   90.00
_cell.angle_gamma   90.00
#
_symmetry.space_group_name_H-M   'P 1'
#
loop_
_entity.id
_entity.type
_entity.pdbx_description
1 polymer ?
#
loop_
_entity_poly.entity_id
_entity_poly.type
_entity_poly.pdbx_seq_one_letter_code
_entity_poly.pdbx_strand_id
1 'polypeptide(L)'
;MNAEGDSSGNSAAAEQGCDASSSEPGPQPGSPGGGEPERGVTIDVAAPGVEGHDADWIRDRLESVVSLVETEIDRRIVRCSVRLVADPVMSEAHQRFSGVEGTTDVLTFVSESEAGIEIDLLACVDEASRRCSEFDHDLRRELLLYSVHGLLHAIGHDDHEPEAHALMHAEEDRLLTKIGVGPVFRSQPGEEGAP
;
A
#
# COMPACT_ATOMS: atom_id res chain seq x y z
N MET A 1 -0.11 22.79 -65.54
CA MET A 1 -1.07 23.71 -66.18
C MET A 1 -2.13 23.97 -65.13
N ASN A 2 -2.03 25.14 -64.49
CA ASN A 2 -2.98 25.57 -63.46
C ASN A 2 -4.23 26.10 -64.16
N ALA A 3 -5.40 25.80 -63.61
CA ALA A 3 -6.65 26.45 -63.96
C ALA A 3 -7.19 27.15 -62.70
N GLU A 4 -7.41 28.44 -62.88
CA GLU A 4 -7.89 29.44 -61.94
C GLU A 4 -9.44 29.41 -61.81
N GLY A 5 -9.96 30.15 -60.82
CA GLY A 5 -11.38 30.50 -60.69
C GLY A 5 -11.81 30.48 -59.21
N ASP A 6 -11.58 31.52 -58.41
CA ASP A 6 -12.13 32.89 -58.41
C ASP A 6 -13.60 32.98 -57.95
N SER A 7 -13.82 33.94 -57.06
CA SER A 7 -15.03 34.76 -56.85
C SER A 7 -15.84 34.60 -55.56
N SER A 8 -15.54 35.53 -54.65
CA SER A 8 -16.39 36.69 -54.31
C SER A 8 -17.51 36.56 -53.27
N GLY A 9 -17.38 37.44 -52.25
CA GLY A 9 -18.48 38.15 -51.57
C GLY A 9 -18.90 37.56 -50.21
N ASN A 10 -19.20 38.31 -49.16
CA ASN A 10 -19.26 39.75 -48.91
C ASN A 10 -19.33 39.97 -47.38
N SER A 11 -18.90 41.15 -46.94
CA SER A 11 -18.99 41.72 -45.59
C SER A 11 -20.39 41.69 -44.95
N ALA A 12 -20.47 41.56 -43.62
CA ALA A 12 -20.88 42.63 -42.70
C ALA A 12 -21.00 42.14 -41.24
N ALA A 13 -20.80 43.10 -40.34
CA ALA A 13 -20.64 43.03 -38.89
C ALA A 13 -21.86 42.56 -38.06
N ALA A 14 -21.58 42.03 -36.86
CA ALA A 14 -22.25 42.28 -35.56
C ALA A 14 -21.55 41.39 -34.50
N GLU A 15 -20.72 41.93 -33.59
CA GLU A 15 -21.08 42.41 -32.24
C GLU A 15 -21.55 41.32 -31.26
N GLN A 16 -21.03 41.41 -30.02
CA GLN A 16 -21.37 40.67 -28.78
C GLN A 16 -20.56 39.36 -28.61
N GLY A 17 -19.68 39.17 -27.61
CA GLY A 17 -19.67 39.70 -26.25
C GLY A 17 -20.34 38.71 -25.29
N CYS A 18 -19.61 37.70 -24.83
CA CYS A 18 -19.71 37.12 -23.48
C CYS A 18 -18.69 35.99 -23.31
N ASP A 19 -17.62 36.30 -22.58
CA ASP A 19 -16.82 35.32 -21.86
C ASP A 19 -17.69 34.60 -20.82
N ALA A 20 -17.79 33.27 -20.90
CA ALA A 20 -18.06 32.41 -19.75
C ALA A 20 -17.84 30.93 -20.08
N SER A 21 -16.90 30.32 -19.36
CA SER A 21 -16.93 28.96 -18.81
C SER A 21 -17.08 27.79 -19.81
N SER A 22 -16.13 26.87 -19.93
CA SER A 22 -15.75 25.99 -18.82
C SER A 22 -14.43 25.30 -19.16
N SER A 23 -13.37 25.65 -18.42
CA SER A 23 -12.21 24.77 -18.28
C SER A 23 -12.41 24.00 -16.99
N GLU A 24 -12.66 22.70 -17.10
CA GLU A 24 -12.75 21.81 -15.95
C GLU A 24 -11.39 21.81 -15.20
N PRO A 25 -11.34 22.19 -13.92
CA PRO A 25 -10.18 21.90 -13.10
C PRO A 25 -10.24 20.42 -12.72
N GLY A 26 -9.22 19.66 -13.12
CA GLY A 26 -9.02 18.29 -12.66
C GLY A 26 -8.98 18.21 -11.13
N PRO A 27 -9.25 17.04 -10.53
CA PRO A 27 -9.25 16.88 -9.09
C PRO A 27 -7.86 17.23 -8.54
N GLN A 28 -7.79 18.33 -7.77
CA GLN A 28 -6.62 18.62 -6.96
C GLN A 28 -6.55 17.59 -5.82
N PRO A 29 -5.47 16.80 -5.68
CA PRO A 29 -5.23 16.11 -4.42
C PRO A 29 -5.05 17.18 -3.35
N GLY A 30 -5.92 17.14 -2.35
CA GLY A 30 -5.92 18.10 -1.24
C GLY A 30 -4.55 18.20 -0.61
N SER A 31 -4.08 19.43 -0.41
CA SER A 31 -2.97 19.69 0.50
C SER A 31 -3.36 19.19 1.90
N PRO A 32 -2.59 18.31 2.55
CA PRO A 32 -2.68 18.21 3.99
C PRO A 32 -1.95 19.43 4.56
N GLY A 33 -2.66 20.18 5.40
CA GLY A 33 -2.10 21.31 6.13
C GLY A 33 -0.89 20.89 6.97
N GLY A 34 -0.05 21.87 7.29
CA GLY A 34 1.02 21.72 8.26
C GLY A 34 0.47 21.35 9.64
N GLY A 35 0.34 20.06 9.88
CA GLY A 35 0.59 19.45 11.18
C GLY A 35 1.98 18.84 11.14
N GLU A 36 2.71 18.88 12.25
CA GLU A 36 3.85 17.96 12.43
C GLU A 36 3.40 16.55 12.04
N PRO A 37 4.23 15.73 11.37
CA PRO A 37 3.83 14.37 11.03
C PRO A 37 3.45 13.67 12.34
N GLU A 38 2.17 13.31 12.47
CA GLU A 38 1.64 12.61 13.64
C GLU A 38 2.41 11.30 13.74
N ARG A 39 3.36 11.24 14.67
CA ARG A 39 4.22 10.08 14.82
C ARG A 39 3.38 8.92 15.32
N GLY A 40 3.50 7.79 14.66
CA GLY A 40 2.90 6.54 15.12
C GLY A 40 2.46 5.64 14.00
N VAL A 41 1.75 4.60 14.44
CA VAL A 41 1.14 3.60 13.58
C VAL A 41 -0.35 3.89 13.47
N THR A 42 -0.87 3.98 12.25
CA THR A 42 -2.30 4.18 11.98
C THR A 42 -2.83 3.04 11.13
N ILE A 43 -4.01 2.52 11.48
CA ILE A 43 -4.70 1.50 10.67
C ILE A 43 -6.03 2.07 10.18
N ASP A 44 -6.22 2.07 8.87
CA ASP A 44 -7.43 2.49 8.18
C ASP A 44 -8.15 1.26 7.62
N VAL A 45 -9.35 0.98 8.12
CA VAL A 45 -10.13 -0.18 7.68
C VAL A 45 -11.11 0.26 6.61
N ALA A 46 -10.79 -0.02 5.34
CA ALA A 46 -11.61 0.28 4.18
C ALA A 46 -12.29 -0.97 3.59
N ALA A 47 -12.17 -2.12 4.25
CA ALA A 47 -12.76 -3.40 3.83
C ALA A 47 -13.78 -3.91 4.85
N PRO A 48 -14.86 -4.58 4.41
CA PRO A 48 -15.73 -5.33 5.31
C PRO A 48 -15.01 -6.57 5.85
N GLY A 49 -15.35 -7.00 7.07
CA GLY A 49 -14.84 -8.25 7.67
C GLY A 49 -13.72 -8.06 8.69
N VAL A 50 -13.20 -6.85 8.86
CA VAL A 50 -12.29 -6.50 9.96
C VAL A 50 -13.05 -5.66 10.98
N GLU A 51 -13.14 -6.16 12.21
CA GLU A 51 -13.75 -5.42 13.30
C GLU A 51 -12.75 -4.41 13.89
N GLY A 52 -13.23 -3.31 14.49
CA GLY A 52 -12.35 -2.27 15.02
C GLY A 52 -11.37 -2.78 16.09
N HIS A 53 -11.77 -3.80 16.86
CA HIS A 53 -10.92 -4.42 17.88
C HIS A 53 -9.76 -5.24 17.28
N ASP A 54 -9.92 -5.80 16.07
CA ASP A 54 -8.85 -6.48 15.36
C ASP A 54 -7.85 -5.46 14.82
N ALA A 55 -8.34 -4.35 14.27
CA ALA A 55 -7.48 -3.25 13.81
C ALA A 55 -6.68 -2.64 14.98
N ASP A 56 -7.30 -2.43 16.14
CA ASP A 56 -6.58 -1.98 17.34
C ASP A 56 -5.50 -2.97 17.77
N TRP A 57 -5.80 -4.27 17.76
CA TRP A 57 -4.82 -5.30 18.10
C TRP A 57 -3.64 -5.33 17.12
N ILE A 58 -3.90 -5.23 15.80
CA ILE A 58 -2.85 -5.20 14.78
C ILE A 58 -1.99 -3.94 14.97
N ARG A 59 -2.61 -2.78 15.22
CA ARG A 59 -1.89 -1.52 15.46
C ARG A 59 -0.93 -1.64 16.63
N ASP A 60 -1.42 -2.10 17.79
CA ASP A 60 -0.61 -2.20 19.01
C ASP A 60 0.59 -3.16 18.83
N ARG A 61 0.38 -4.25 18.07
CA ARG A 61 1.44 -5.21 17.73
C ARG A 61 2.42 -4.64 16.72
N LEU A 62 1.94 -3.96 15.69
CA LEU A 62 2.79 -3.33 14.68
C LEU A 62 3.63 -2.19 15.28
N GLU A 63 3.08 -1.42 16.22
CA GLU A 63 3.84 -0.42 16.98
C GLU A 63 4.99 -1.05 17.77
N SER A 64 4.75 -2.22 18.37
CA SER A 64 5.80 -2.97 19.05
C SER A 64 6.90 -3.43 18.07
N VAL A 65 6.53 -3.87 16.86
CA VAL A 65 7.50 -4.25 15.81
C VAL A 65 8.29 -3.03 15.33
N VAL A 66 7.62 -1.91 15.05
CA VAL A 66 8.26 -0.66 14.65
C VAL A 66 9.30 -0.23 15.70
N SER A 67 8.94 -0.25 16.99
CA SER A 67 9.88 0.10 18.06
C SER A 67 11.09 -0.83 18.14
N LEU A 68 10.91 -2.14 17.90
CA LEU A 68 12.01 -3.10 17.83
C LEU A 68 12.92 -2.81 16.64
N VAL A 69 12.33 -2.63 15.46
CA VAL A 69 13.06 -2.36 14.22
C VAL A 69 13.81 -1.03 14.29
N GLU A 70 13.19 0.04 14.79
CA GLU A 70 13.85 1.34 15.02
C GLU A 70 15.07 1.26 15.96
N THR A 71 15.11 0.26 16.84
CA THR A 71 16.29 0.03 17.69
C THR A 71 17.40 -0.72 16.94
N GLU A 72 17.04 -1.50 15.92
CA GLU A 72 17.97 -2.30 15.11
C GLU A 72 18.48 -1.53 13.88
N ILE A 73 17.69 -0.61 13.33
CA ILE A 73 18.08 0.27 12.22
C ILE A 73 18.49 1.64 12.78
N ASP A 74 19.61 2.21 12.31
CA ASP A 74 20.02 3.59 12.65
C ASP A 74 19.19 4.64 11.85
N ARG A 75 17.89 4.36 11.71
CA ARG A 75 16.93 5.13 10.91
C ARG A 75 15.65 5.25 11.70
N ARG A 76 14.94 6.36 11.46
CA ARG A 76 13.75 6.70 12.24
C ARG A 76 12.49 6.59 11.40
N ILE A 77 11.51 5.85 11.89
CA ILE A 77 10.21 5.70 11.25
C ILE A 77 9.30 6.80 11.80
N VAL A 78 8.96 7.77 10.95
CA VAL A 78 8.10 8.89 11.35
C VAL A 78 6.64 8.53 11.29
N ARG A 79 6.22 7.73 10.31
CA ARG A 79 4.83 7.30 10.12
C ARG A 79 4.81 5.90 9.52
N CYS A 80 3.93 5.06 10.05
CA CYS A 80 3.55 3.79 9.43
C CYS A 80 2.03 3.76 9.31
N SER A 81 1.49 3.82 8.10
CA SER A 81 0.08 3.68 7.85
C SER A 81 -0.21 2.33 7.21
N VAL A 82 -1.28 1.66 7.65
CA VAL A 82 -1.75 0.42 7.05
C VAL A 82 -3.20 0.60 6.67
N ARG A 83 -3.51 0.45 5.39
CA ARG A 83 -4.88 0.48 4.89
C ARG A 83 -5.31 -0.92 4.48
N LEU A 84 -6.34 -1.42 5.14
CA LEU A 84 -6.94 -2.72 4.88
C LEU A 84 -8.02 -2.57 3.81
N VAL A 85 -7.87 -3.25 2.68
CA VAL A 85 -8.74 -3.12 1.51
C VAL A 85 -9.29 -4.47 1.06
N ALA A 86 -10.38 -4.43 0.30
CA ALA A 86 -10.95 -5.60 -0.38
C ALA A 86 -10.34 -5.77 -1.78
N ASP A 87 -10.56 -6.93 -2.39
CA ASP A 87 -10.08 -7.33 -3.71
C ASP A 87 -10.24 -6.26 -4.80
N PRO A 88 -11.40 -5.58 -4.97
CA PRO A 88 -11.57 -4.63 -6.07
C PRO A 88 -10.61 -3.44 -5.95
N VAL A 89 -10.40 -2.95 -4.73
CA VAL A 89 -9.50 -1.82 -4.45
C VAL A 89 -8.05 -2.26 -4.57
N MET A 90 -7.72 -3.46 -4.08
CA MET A 90 -6.38 -4.01 -4.21
C MET A 90 -6.00 -4.22 -5.68
N SER A 91 -6.89 -4.82 -6.49
CA SER A 91 -6.66 -5.07 -7.91
C SER A 91 -6.44 -3.77 -8.70
N GLU A 92 -7.23 -2.73 -8.42
CA GLU A 92 -7.03 -1.41 -9.02
C GLU A 92 -5.67 -0.81 -8.62
N ALA A 93 -5.30 -0.90 -7.35
CA ALA A 93 -4.02 -0.41 -6.86
C ALA A 93 -2.84 -1.18 -7.48
N HIS A 94 -2.91 -2.51 -7.52
CA HIS A 94 -1.87 -3.36 -8.08
C HIS A 94 -1.65 -3.08 -9.58
N GLN A 95 -2.73 -2.91 -10.34
CA GLN A 95 -2.64 -2.50 -11.73
C GLN A 95 -2.06 -1.08 -11.89
N ARG A 96 -2.44 -0.15 -11.01
CA ARG A 96 -2.00 1.24 -11.07
C ARG A 96 -0.52 1.42 -10.72
N PHE A 97 -0.03 0.72 -9.71
CA PHE A 97 1.31 0.93 -9.16
C PHE A 97 2.34 -0.10 -9.65
N SER A 98 1.93 -1.35 -9.88
CA SER A 98 2.82 -2.42 -10.35
C SER A 98 2.58 -2.81 -11.80
N GLY A 99 1.48 -2.36 -12.42
CA GLY A 99 1.14 -2.69 -13.79
C GLY A 99 0.63 -4.12 -13.99
N VAL A 100 0.36 -4.85 -12.91
CA VAL A 100 -0.06 -6.25 -12.91
C VAL A 100 -1.56 -6.35 -12.66
N GLU A 101 -2.27 -7.08 -13.51
CA GLU A 101 -3.70 -7.35 -13.34
C GLU A 101 -3.91 -8.38 -12.23
N GLY A 102 -4.85 -8.09 -11.32
CA GLY A 102 -5.24 -8.99 -10.23
C GLY A 102 -4.83 -8.49 -8.85
N THR A 103 -5.19 -9.26 -7.82
CA THR A 103 -4.92 -8.91 -6.42
C THR A 103 -3.56 -9.40 -5.97
N THR A 104 -3.00 -8.71 -4.97
CA THR A 104 -1.84 -9.18 -4.20
C THR A 104 -2.19 -9.12 -2.72
N ASP A 105 -1.39 -9.76 -1.90
CA ASP A 105 -1.45 -9.71 -0.43
C ASP A 105 -1.20 -8.31 0.13
N VAL A 106 -0.09 -7.67 -0.24
CA VAL A 106 0.32 -6.36 0.27
C VAL A 106 1.04 -5.53 -0.80
N LEU A 107 0.80 -4.22 -0.79
CA LEU A 107 1.60 -3.23 -1.51
C LEU A 107 2.28 -2.31 -0.50
N THR A 108 3.57 -2.11 -0.67
CA THR A 108 4.41 -1.31 0.22
C THR A 108 4.87 -0.06 -0.49
N PHE A 109 4.57 1.10 0.09
CA PHE A 109 5.02 2.40 -0.38
C PHE A 109 5.93 3.03 0.68
N VAL A 110 7.15 3.38 0.27
CA VAL A 110 8.17 3.96 1.16
C VAL A 110 8.49 5.36 0.67
N SER A 111 8.49 6.31 1.58
CA SER A 111 8.99 7.67 1.33
C SER A 111 10.05 8.02 2.34
N GLU A 112 11.21 8.46 1.86
CA GLU A 112 12.33 8.85 2.70
C GLU A 112 12.52 10.35 2.65
N SER A 113 12.66 10.98 3.82
CA SER A 113 12.93 12.41 3.93
C SER A 113 13.95 12.68 5.03
N GLU A 114 14.42 13.93 5.12
CA GLU A 114 15.28 14.41 6.22
C GLU A 114 14.63 14.22 7.61
N ALA A 115 13.30 14.08 7.69
CA ALA A 115 12.59 13.85 8.93
C ALA A 115 12.59 12.36 9.38
N GLY A 116 12.76 11.43 8.43
CA GLY A 116 12.70 9.98 8.64
C GLY A 116 12.00 9.25 7.49
N ILE A 117 11.65 7.98 7.75
CA ILE A 117 10.95 7.07 6.84
C ILE A 117 9.44 7.14 7.09
N GLU A 118 8.67 7.39 6.04
CA GLU A 118 7.22 7.21 6.00
C GLU A 118 6.91 5.93 5.24
N ILE A 119 6.05 5.10 5.82
CA ILE A 119 5.66 3.80 5.27
C ILE A 119 4.15 3.82 5.13
N ASP A 120 3.65 3.55 3.94
CA ASP A 120 2.23 3.35 3.68
C ASP A 120 2.05 1.94 3.10
N LEU A 121 1.29 1.10 3.81
CA LEU A 121 1.01 -0.28 3.44
C LEU A 121 -0.45 -0.39 3.02
N LEU A 122 -0.70 -1.13 1.94
CA LEU A 122 -2.04 -1.52 1.50
C LEU A 122 -2.13 -3.03 1.63
N ALA A 123 -3.02 -3.57 2.45
CA ALA A 123 -3.15 -5.02 2.68
C ALA A 123 -4.53 -5.54 2.27
N CYS A 124 -4.57 -6.67 1.56
CA CYS A 124 -5.81 -7.26 1.07
C CYS A 124 -6.44 -8.19 2.10
N VAL A 125 -7.63 -7.84 2.59
CA VAL A 125 -8.39 -8.64 3.55
C VAL A 125 -8.95 -9.91 2.93
N ASP A 126 -9.39 -9.84 1.67
CA ASP A 126 -9.95 -10.99 0.97
C ASP A 126 -8.87 -12.05 0.70
N GLU A 127 -7.66 -11.63 0.34
CA GLU A 127 -6.51 -12.54 0.17
C GLU A 127 -6.11 -13.17 1.51
N ALA A 128 -6.03 -12.38 2.58
CA ALA A 128 -5.79 -12.90 3.92
C ALA A 128 -6.88 -13.91 4.33
N SER A 129 -8.15 -13.66 3.99
CA SER A 129 -9.26 -14.58 4.26
C SER A 129 -9.16 -15.89 3.48
N ARG A 130 -8.66 -15.87 2.24
CA ARG A 130 -8.38 -17.08 1.46
C ARG A 130 -7.29 -17.91 2.11
N ARG A 131 -6.18 -17.27 2.50
CA ARG A 131 -5.06 -17.90 3.20
C ARG A 131 -5.50 -18.50 4.54
N CYS A 132 -6.31 -17.79 5.30
CA CYS A 132 -6.87 -18.30 6.55
C CYS A 132 -7.73 -19.56 6.34
N SER A 133 -8.50 -19.60 5.25
CA SER A 133 -9.33 -20.77 4.90
C SER A 133 -8.49 -21.97 4.46
N GLU A 134 -7.32 -21.73 3.87
CA GLU A 134 -6.40 -22.77 3.42
C GLU A 134 -5.56 -23.35 4.57
N PHE A 135 -5.10 -22.50 5.49
CA PHE A 135 -4.15 -22.87 6.54
C PHE A 135 -4.73 -22.93 7.97
N ASP A 136 -6.04 -22.72 8.13
CA ASP A 136 -6.76 -22.63 9.41
C ASP A 136 -6.12 -21.59 10.35
N HIS A 137 -6.01 -20.36 9.83
CA HIS A 137 -5.37 -19.23 10.51
C HIS A 137 -6.35 -18.15 10.94
N ASP A 138 -5.90 -17.34 11.89
CA ASP A 138 -6.63 -16.20 12.43
C ASP A 138 -6.40 -15.00 11.49
N LEU A 139 -7.48 -14.41 10.96
CA LEU A 139 -7.43 -13.31 9.99
C LEU A 139 -6.54 -12.16 10.46
N ARG A 140 -6.62 -11.78 11.74
CA ARG A 140 -5.81 -10.67 12.25
C ARG A 140 -4.32 -10.99 12.31
N ARG A 141 -3.94 -12.27 12.42
CA ARG A 141 -2.54 -12.70 12.38
C ARG A 141 -2.00 -12.64 10.96
N GLU A 142 -2.78 -13.06 9.98
CA GLU A 142 -2.39 -12.96 8.56
C GLU A 142 -2.24 -11.50 8.14
N LEU A 143 -3.16 -10.63 8.54
CA LEU A 143 -3.05 -9.18 8.29
C LEU A 143 -1.85 -8.53 9.00
N LEU A 144 -1.53 -8.99 10.21
CA LEU A 144 -0.32 -8.58 10.91
C LEU A 144 0.93 -9.06 10.16
N LEU A 145 0.94 -10.31 9.66
CA LEU A 145 2.03 -10.84 8.85
C LEU A 145 2.25 -9.97 7.61
N TYR A 146 1.20 -9.62 6.86
CA TYR A 146 1.31 -8.72 5.70
C TYR A 146 1.87 -7.34 6.07
N SER A 147 1.48 -6.83 7.24
CA SER A 147 1.98 -5.54 7.73
C SER A 147 3.47 -5.61 8.11
N VAL A 148 3.90 -6.71 8.74
CA VAL A 148 5.32 -6.93 9.09
C VAL A 148 6.15 -7.18 7.84
N HIS A 149 5.64 -7.96 6.90
CA HIS A 149 6.26 -8.21 5.60
C HIS A 149 6.49 -6.90 4.84
N GLY A 150 5.45 -6.07 4.74
CA GLY A 150 5.57 -4.74 4.13
C GLY A 150 6.54 -3.82 4.87
N LEU A 151 6.57 -3.85 6.20
CA LEU A 151 7.55 -3.11 7.00
C LEU A 151 8.99 -3.58 6.74
N LEU A 152 9.23 -4.88 6.61
CA LEU A 152 10.54 -5.43 6.29
C LEU A 152 11.01 -5.00 4.90
N HIS A 153 10.12 -5.04 3.90
CA HIS A 153 10.40 -4.45 2.59
C HIS A 153 10.75 -2.97 2.68
N ALA A 154 10.02 -2.22 3.52
CA ALA A 154 10.24 -0.80 3.68
C ALA A 154 11.62 -0.44 4.25
N ILE A 155 12.21 -1.31 5.05
CA ILE A 155 13.56 -1.13 5.61
C ILE A 155 14.67 -1.76 4.74
N GLY A 156 14.31 -2.32 3.58
CA GLY A 156 15.25 -2.81 2.57
C GLY A 156 15.46 -4.32 2.53
N HIS A 157 14.61 -5.12 3.18
CA HIS A 157 14.56 -6.56 2.94
C HIS A 157 13.85 -6.85 1.62
N ASP A 158 14.25 -7.93 0.96
CA ASP A 158 13.68 -8.35 -0.31
C ASP A 158 13.56 -9.87 -0.33
N ASP A 159 12.61 -10.41 -1.08
CA ASP A 159 12.27 -11.84 -1.13
C ASP A 159 12.25 -12.40 -2.56
N HIS A 160 12.73 -11.64 -3.55
CA HIS A 160 12.80 -12.10 -4.94
C HIS A 160 13.68 -13.35 -5.16
N GLU A 161 14.68 -13.58 -4.30
CA GLU A 161 15.55 -14.77 -4.37
C GLU A 161 15.19 -15.79 -3.28
N PRO A 162 15.27 -17.10 -3.55
CA PRO A 162 14.87 -18.13 -2.57
C PRO A 162 15.60 -18.04 -1.22
N GLU A 163 16.88 -17.66 -1.23
CA GLU A 163 17.66 -17.46 0.00
C GLU A 163 17.20 -16.22 0.75
N ALA A 164 16.91 -15.12 0.04
CA ALA A 164 16.43 -13.88 0.62
C ALA A 164 15.01 -14.04 1.19
N HIS A 165 14.13 -14.76 0.48
CA HIS A 165 12.81 -15.17 0.95
C HIS A 165 12.88 -15.96 2.26
N ALA A 166 13.75 -16.97 2.34
CA ALA A 166 13.93 -17.74 3.57
C ALA A 166 14.44 -16.89 4.74
N LEU A 167 15.36 -15.94 4.48
CA LEU A 167 15.87 -15.01 5.49
C LEU A 167 14.77 -14.03 5.95
N MET A 168 13.95 -13.53 5.03
CA MET A 168 12.87 -12.62 5.34
C MET A 168 11.80 -13.29 6.20
N HIS A 169 11.37 -14.50 5.87
CA HIS A 169 10.42 -15.24 6.72
C HIS A 169 11.00 -15.61 8.09
N ALA A 170 12.28 -15.95 8.17
CA ALA A 170 12.93 -16.17 9.47
C ALA A 170 12.91 -14.88 10.32
N GLU A 171 13.05 -13.72 9.69
CA GLU A 171 13.00 -12.42 10.35
C GLU A 171 11.56 -12.04 10.77
N GLU A 172 10.56 -12.30 9.93
CA GLU A 172 9.14 -12.17 10.28
C GLU A 172 8.81 -13.01 11.51
N ASP A 173 9.16 -14.28 11.51
CA ASP A 173 8.93 -15.19 12.62
C ASP A 173 9.65 -14.73 13.89
N ARG A 174 10.87 -14.21 13.76
CA ARG A 174 11.63 -13.64 14.89
C ARG A 174 10.89 -12.44 15.48
N LEU A 175 10.44 -11.50 14.66
CA LEU A 175 9.72 -10.30 15.09
C LEU A 175 8.38 -10.66 15.73
N LEU A 176 7.58 -11.49 15.07
CA LEU A 176 6.29 -11.97 15.56
C LEU A 176 6.43 -12.75 16.87
N THR A 177 7.49 -13.53 17.04
CA THR A 177 7.80 -14.23 18.29
C THR A 177 8.17 -13.24 19.40
N LYS A 178 9.02 -12.24 19.11
CA LYS A 178 9.42 -11.21 20.09
C LYS A 178 8.23 -10.43 20.64
N ILE A 179 7.25 -10.12 19.80
CA ILE A 179 6.02 -9.43 20.22
C ILE A 179 4.98 -10.38 20.83
N GLY A 180 5.28 -11.68 21.01
CA GLY A 180 4.42 -12.66 21.67
C GLY A 180 3.25 -13.16 20.83
N VAL A 181 3.35 -13.13 19.51
CA VAL A 181 2.39 -13.75 18.57
C VAL A 181 2.84 -15.15 18.19
N GLY A 182 4.14 -15.31 17.89
CA GLY A 182 4.72 -16.55 17.36
C GLY A 182 4.70 -16.62 15.82
N PRO A 183 5.28 -17.67 15.23
CA PRO A 183 5.35 -17.81 13.78
C PRO A 183 3.96 -17.94 13.16
N VAL A 184 3.70 -17.11 12.15
CA VAL A 184 2.42 -17.08 11.41
C VAL A 184 2.63 -17.62 10.00
N PHE A 185 3.78 -17.36 9.39
CA PHE A 185 4.07 -17.85 8.06
C PHE A 185 4.08 -19.39 8.03
N ARG A 186 3.29 -19.95 7.12
CA ARG A 186 3.34 -21.37 6.75
C ARG A 186 3.51 -21.48 5.25
N SER A 187 4.61 -22.09 4.83
CA SER A 187 4.79 -22.54 3.45
C SER A 187 3.77 -23.63 3.14
N GLN A 188 3.31 -23.69 1.89
CA GLN A 188 2.51 -24.80 1.37
C GLN A 188 3.19 -26.14 1.74
N PRO A 189 2.45 -27.19 2.13
CA PRO A 189 3.00 -28.54 2.22
C PRO A 189 3.37 -29.01 0.80
N GLY A 190 4.57 -28.64 0.35
CA GLY A 190 5.05 -28.80 -1.03
C GLY A 190 6.26 -27.93 -1.38
N GLU A 191 6.53 -26.84 -0.64
CA GLU A 191 7.74 -26.02 -0.77
C GLU A 191 8.81 -26.35 0.29
N GLU A 192 8.79 -27.58 0.82
CA GLU A 192 9.96 -28.14 1.49
C GLU A 192 11.03 -28.47 0.44
N GLY A 193 11.99 -27.56 0.30
CA GLY A 193 13.36 -27.82 -0.17
C GLY A 193 13.51 -28.85 -1.29
N ALA A 194 13.55 -28.38 -2.53
CA ALA A 194 14.26 -29.12 -3.57
C ALA A 194 15.76 -29.13 -3.19
N PRO A 195 16.37 -30.31 -2.97
CA PRO A 195 17.79 -30.43 -2.60
C PRO A 195 18.76 -30.06 -3.73
#